data_AF-A0A0A8JXK8-F1
#
_entry.id   AF-A0A0A8JXK8-F1
#
_cell.length_a   1.000
_cell.length_b   1.000
_cell.length_c   1.000
_cell.angle_alpha   90.00
_cell.angle_beta   90.00
_cell.angle_gamma   90.00
#
_symmetry.space_group_name_H-M   'P 1'
#
loop_
_entity.id
_entity.type
_entity.pdbx_description
1 polymer ?
#
loop_
_entity_poly.entity_id
_entity_poly.type
_entity_poly.pdbx_seq_one_letter_code
_entity_poly.pdbx_strand_id
1 'polypeptide(L)'
;MNTKSIGSFAAISAVYLMIAGSAGAQTETQDETQAEAGAVEENGTEPTPGDAPDSDEDFAQTLVGKTYSGSFELDGWTNVGGGLVLPPFYVQHYTRHDGTVLVLTAKSEDEDGSSSDFEVTDALTADKPHKGYTFSTACIKGEDFTLRYMGEVSGKDADEWWTNLRNAWEIDVQTGKISSVNTRGVKCTNPNW
;
A
#
# COMPACT_ATOMS: atom_id res chain seq x y z
N MET A 1 31.16 43.40 22.30
CA MET A 1 30.36 43.28 23.52
C MET A 1 28.91 43.03 23.13
N ASN A 2 28.28 42.06 23.81
CA ASN A 2 26.85 41.73 23.87
C ASN A 2 26.28 40.71 22.86
N THR A 3 26.58 39.46 23.21
CA THR A 3 25.78 38.22 23.09
C THR A 3 24.34 38.33 23.62
N LYS A 4 23.42 37.51 23.08
CA LYS A 4 22.25 36.87 23.75
C LYS A 4 21.79 35.66 22.89
N SER A 5 22.18 34.43 23.22
CA SER A 5 21.49 33.41 24.05
C SER A 5 20.27 32.79 23.34
N ILE A 6 20.39 31.70 22.58
CA ILE A 6 20.34 30.26 22.97
C ILE A 6 19.27 29.97 24.03
N GLY A 7 18.13 29.43 23.58
CA GLY A 7 17.09 28.82 24.39
C GLY A 7 17.32 27.31 24.47
N SER A 8 17.46 26.83 25.70
CA SER A 8 17.70 25.44 26.10
C SER A 8 16.36 24.80 26.45
N PHE A 9 16.06 23.61 25.91
CA PHE A 9 14.97 22.76 26.41
C PHE A 9 15.58 21.45 26.92
N ALA A 10 15.73 21.37 28.24
CA ALA A 10 16.03 20.15 28.95
C ALA A 10 14.73 19.35 29.12
N ALA A 11 14.69 18.13 28.58
CA ALA A 11 13.64 17.17 28.83
C ALA A 11 13.82 16.55 30.23
N ILE A 12 12.77 16.63 31.04
CA ILE A 12 12.70 16.03 32.37
C ILE A 12 12.20 14.60 32.21
N SER A 13 13.09 13.63 32.47
CA SER A 13 12.73 12.25 32.73
C SER A 13 12.06 12.14 34.10
N ALA A 14 10.88 11.54 34.18
CA ALA A 14 10.33 11.01 35.42
C ALA A 14 9.68 9.65 35.16
N VAL A 15 10.38 8.62 35.61
CA VAL A 15 9.91 7.23 35.75
C VAL A 15 8.88 7.18 36.86
N TYR A 16 7.73 6.57 36.62
CA TYR A 16 6.85 6.08 37.68
C TYR A 16 6.55 4.59 37.47
N LEU A 17 7.15 3.80 38.36
CA LEU A 17 6.90 2.39 38.61
C LEU A 17 5.97 2.33 39.82
N MET A 18 4.80 1.70 39.70
CA MET A 18 3.97 1.33 40.84
C MET A 18 3.52 -0.11 40.67
N ILE A 19 4.07 -0.95 41.54
CA ILE A 19 3.75 -2.35 41.80
C ILE A 19 2.58 -2.37 42.78
N ALA A 20 1.58 -3.20 42.53
CA ALA A 20 0.73 -3.75 43.59
C ALA A 20 0.30 -5.17 43.21
N GLY A 21 0.75 -6.14 44.00
CA GLY A 21 0.31 -7.53 43.93
C GLY A 21 -0.70 -7.86 45.02
N SER A 22 -1.50 -8.91 44.78
CA SER A 22 -1.96 -9.96 45.73
C SER A 22 -2.88 -10.90 44.92
N ALA A 23 -2.51 -12.16 44.67
CA ALA A 23 -2.54 -13.33 45.56
C ALA A 23 -3.91 -14.01 45.66
N GLY A 24 -3.92 -15.31 45.33
CA GLY A 24 -4.99 -16.32 45.48
C GLY A 24 -4.73 -17.47 44.48
N ALA A 25 -3.84 -18.43 44.75
CA ALA A 25 -4.03 -19.69 45.51
C ALA A 25 -5.11 -20.63 44.91
N GLN A 26 -4.66 -21.73 44.25
CA GLN A 26 -4.88 -23.15 44.65
C GLN A 26 -6.14 -23.78 43.99
N THR A 27 -6.21 -25.00 43.41
CA THR A 27 -5.46 -26.27 43.53
C THR A 27 -5.98 -27.28 42.46
N GLU A 28 -5.06 -27.90 41.70
CA GLU A 28 -4.87 -29.37 41.45
C GLU A 28 -5.86 -30.26 40.64
N THR A 29 -5.22 -31.21 39.91
CA THR A 29 -5.65 -32.57 39.43
C THR A 29 -6.38 -32.64 38.08
N GLN A 30 -5.74 -33.01 36.95
CA GLN A 30 -5.26 -34.34 36.50
C GLN A 30 -6.42 -35.33 36.22
N ASP A 31 -6.68 -35.66 34.95
CA ASP A 31 -6.57 -37.03 34.37
C ASP A 31 -7.09 -37.08 32.91
N GLU A 32 -6.45 -37.92 32.10
CA GLU A 32 -6.77 -38.25 30.71
C GLU A 32 -8.11 -38.99 30.58
N THR A 33 -8.83 -38.82 29.47
CA THR A 33 -9.49 -39.95 28.77
C THR A 33 -9.83 -39.55 27.33
N GLN A 34 -9.28 -40.36 26.42
CA GLN A 34 -9.49 -40.43 24.99
C GLN A 34 -10.86 -41.06 24.63
N ALA A 35 -11.61 -40.44 23.71
CA ALA A 35 -12.67 -41.08 22.90
C ALA A 35 -12.97 -40.14 21.73
N GLU A 36 -12.49 -40.40 20.52
CA GLU A 36 -13.05 -41.28 19.49
C GLU A 36 -13.68 -40.43 18.38
N ALA A 37 -13.35 -40.81 17.15
CA ALA A 37 -13.54 -40.06 15.92
C ALA A 37 -15.03 -39.78 15.63
N GLY A 38 -15.37 -38.50 15.49
CA GLY A 38 -16.59 -38.03 14.85
C GLY A 38 -16.23 -37.38 13.52
N ALA A 39 -16.66 -38.01 12.43
CA ALA A 39 -16.45 -37.58 11.05
C ALA A 39 -16.87 -36.11 10.85
N VAL A 40 -15.93 -35.29 10.38
CA VAL A 40 -16.23 -34.01 9.74
C VAL A 40 -16.45 -34.32 8.26
N GLU A 41 -17.72 -34.45 7.86
CA GLU A 41 -18.11 -34.30 6.45
C GLU A 41 -17.90 -32.82 6.09
N GLU A 42 -16.67 -32.49 5.70
CA GLU A 42 -16.38 -31.26 4.99
C GLU A 42 -16.90 -31.44 3.56
N ASN A 43 -18.18 -31.09 3.36
CA ASN A 43 -18.77 -31.00 2.03
C ASN A 43 -18.14 -29.79 1.32
N GLY A 44 -16.91 -30.01 0.82
CA GLY A 44 -16.19 -29.10 -0.04
C GLY A 44 -17.03 -28.85 -1.29
N THR A 45 -17.73 -27.73 -1.29
CA THR A 45 -18.20 -27.13 -2.53
C THR A 45 -16.95 -26.66 -3.26
N GLU A 46 -16.47 -27.50 -4.17
CA GLU A 46 -15.55 -27.12 -5.23
C GLU A 46 -16.05 -25.79 -5.82
N PRO A 47 -15.21 -24.74 -5.89
CA PRO A 47 -15.66 -23.50 -6.50
C PRO A 47 -16.03 -23.81 -7.95
N THR A 48 -17.32 -23.71 -8.26
CA THR A 48 -17.82 -23.61 -9.62
C THR A 48 -16.89 -22.68 -10.40
N PRO A 49 -16.45 -23.02 -11.62
CA PRO A 49 -15.67 -22.12 -12.45
C PRO A 49 -16.45 -20.82 -12.66
N GLY A 50 -16.22 -19.86 -11.77
CA GLY A 50 -16.74 -18.51 -11.90
C GLY A 50 -15.95 -17.86 -13.00
N ASP A 51 -16.66 -17.30 -13.97
CA ASP A 51 -16.12 -16.66 -15.15
C ASP A 51 -14.87 -15.83 -14.79
N ALA A 52 -13.75 -16.17 -15.44
CA ALA A 52 -12.58 -15.32 -15.37
C ALA A 52 -13.00 -13.90 -15.80
N PRO A 53 -12.47 -12.85 -15.15
CA PRO A 53 -12.90 -11.48 -15.44
C PRO A 53 -12.81 -11.15 -16.93
N ASP A 54 -13.83 -10.48 -17.45
CA ASP A 54 -13.99 -10.18 -18.88
C ASP A 54 -12.99 -9.12 -19.38
N SER A 55 -12.35 -8.38 -18.46
CA SER A 55 -11.34 -7.35 -18.74
C SER A 55 -10.34 -7.18 -17.60
N ASP A 56 -9.25 -6.44 -17.86
CA ASP A 56 -8.27 -6.08 -16.83
C ASP A 56 -8.90 -5.18 -15.77
N GLU A 57 -9.79 -4.28 -16.18
CA GLU A 57 -10.57 -3.43 -15.28
C GLU A 57 -11.45 -4.27 -14.36
N ASP A 58 -12.17 -5.27 -14.89
CA ASP A 58 -13.02 -6.15 -14.08
C ASP A 58 -12.19 -6.95 -13.09
N PHE A 59 -11.03 -7.47 -13.52
CA PHE A 59 -10.08 -8.14 -12.64
C PHE A 59 -9.66 -7.22 -11.49
N ALA A 60 -9.22 -6.00 -11.81
CA ALA A 60 -8.77 -5.02 -10.83
C ALA A 60 -9.88 -4.66 -9.82
N GLN A 61 -11.12 -4.51 -10.28
CA GLN A 61 -12.26 -4.25 -9.40
C GLN A 61 -12.56 -5.42 -8.47
N THR A 62 -12.25 -6.68 -8.84
CA THR A 62 -12.39 -7.81 -7.90
C THR A 62 -11.44 -7.73 -6.70
N LEU A 63 -10.39 -6.89 -6.75
CA LEU A 63 -9.42 -6.72 -5.67
C LEU A 63 -9.87 -5.70 -4.63
N VAL A 64 -10.70 -4.73 -5.02
CA VAL A 64 -11.16 -3.64 -4.16
C VAL A 64 -12.04 -4.17 -3.01
N GLY A 65 -11.78 -3.68 -1.80
CA GLY A 65 -12.46 -4.08 -0.56
C GLY A 65 -11.95 -5.40 0.04
N LYS A 66 -10.99 -6.08 -0.60
CA LYS A 66 -10.35 -7.26 -0.02
C LYS A 66 -9.21 -6.86 0.90
N THR A 67 -9.07 -7.63 1.97
CA THR A 67 -7.99 -7.50 2.95
C THR A 67 -6.90 -8.51 2.66
N TYR A 68 -5.65 -8.08 2.77
CA TYR A 68 -4.46 -8.89 2.61
C TYR A 68 -3.46 -8.58 3.72
N SER A 69 -2.43 -9.41 3.85
CA SER A 69 -1.35 -9.24 4.83
C SER A 69 0.01 -9.34 4.13
N GLY A 70 0.93 -8.46 4.50
CA GLY A 70 2.33 -8.48 4.05
C GLY A 70 2.50 -8.21 2.55
N SER A 71 3.43 -8.91 1.92
CA SER A 71 3.59 -8.86 0.45
C SER A 71 2.56 -9.78 -0.19
N PHE A 72 1.58 -9.20 -0.88
CA PHE A 72 0.56 -9.94 -1.61
C PHE A 72 1.04 -10.22 -3.04
N GLU A 73 0.90 -11.46 -3.49
CA GLU A 73 1.23 -11.87 -4.86
C GLU A 73 -0.05 -12.03 -5.68
N LEU A 74 0.04 -11.65 -6.95
CA LEU A 74 -1.06 -11.71 -7.89
C LEU A 74 -0.66 -12.60 -9.07
N ASP A 75 -1.46 -13.62 -9.35
CA ASP A 75 -1.19 -14.55 -10.44
C ASP A 75 -1.07 -13.81 -11.78
N GLY A 76 0.07 -13.98 -12.45
CA GLY A 76 0.37 -13.33 -13.73
C GLY A 76 0.86 -11.87 -13.64
N TRP A 77 0.95 -11.31 -12.44
CA TRP A 77 1.39 -9.94 -12.17
C TRP A 77 2.67 -9.93 -11.34
N THR A 78 3.65 -9.15 -11.77
CA THR A 78 4.89 -8.95 -11.01
C THR A 78 4.79 -7.66 -10.22
N ASN A 79 4.94 -7.72 -8.89
CA ASN A 79 5.07 -6.52 -8.08
C ASN A 79 6.41 -5.85 -8.40
N VAL A 80 6.37 -4.63 -8.94
CA VAL A 80 7.54 -3.83 -9.33
C VAL A 80 7.82 -2.69 -8.36
N GLY A 81 7.08 -2.62 -7.26
CA GLY A 81 7.30 -1.67 -6.17
C GLY A 81 6.04 -0.93 -5.78
N GLY A 82 6.22 0.32 -5.37
CA GLY A 82 5.17 1.11 -4.74
C GLY A 82 5.77 2.02 -3.68
N GLY A 83 4.95 2.47 -2.75
CA GLY A 83 5.43 3.29 -1.65
C GLY A 83 4.33 3.90 -0.81
N LEU A 84 4.75 4.50 0.30
CA LEU A 84 3.86 5.29 1.14
C LEU A 84 3.43 6.55 0.37
N VAL A 85 2.12 6.77 0.30
CA VAL A 85 1.55 8.01 -0.23
C VAL A 85 1.48 9.02 0.92
N LEU A 86 0.65 8.68 1.90
CA LEU A 86 0.49 9.37 3.18
C LEU A 86 -0.26 8.40 4.08
N PRO A 87 0.13 8.20 5.37
CA PRO A 87 -0.61 7.30 6.24
C PRO A 87 -2.11 7.63 6.28
N PRO A 88 -2.99 6.62 6.24
CA PRO A 88 -2.71 5.16 6.21
C PRO A 88 -2.54 4.56 4.80
N PHE A 89 -2.43 5.37 3.75
CA PHE A 89 -2.45 4.92 2.36
C PHE A 89 -1.05 4.68 1.76
N TYR A 90 -0.91 3.56 1.09
CA TYR A 90 0.22 3.23 0.22
C TYR A 90 -0.28 2.78 -1.14
N VAL A 91 0.65 2.81 -2.09
CA VAL A 91 0.45 2.33 -3.44
C VAL A 91 1.29 1.08 -3.67
N GLN A 92 0.72 0.10 -4.36
CA GLN A 92 1.44 -1.05 -4.90
C GLN A 92 1.33 -1.03 -6.42
N HIS A 93 2.46 -1.24 -7.09
CA HIS A 93 2.59 -1.19 -8.53
C HIS A 93 2.98 -2.57 -9.06
N TYR A 94 2.16 -3.08 -9.95
CA TYR A 94 2.33 -4.36 -10.61
C TYR A 94 2.42 -4.18 -12.12
N THR A 95 3.16 -5.07 -12.77
CA THR A 95 3.27 -5.15 -14.22
C THR A 95 3.04 -6.57 -14.68
N ARG A 96 2.23 -6.74 -15.73
CA ARG A 96 2.03 -8.02 -16.43
C ARG A 96 3.03 -8.19 -17.57
N HIS A 97 3.24 -9.43 -18.03
CA HIS A 97 4.22 -9.77 -19.07
C HIS A 97 4.06 -9.02 -20.40
N ASP A 98 2.85 -8.57 -20.76
CA ASP A 98 2.57 -7.76 -21.94
C ASP A 98 2.96 -6.28 -21.76
N GLY A 99 3.16 -5.86 -20.51
CA GLY A 99 3.50 -4.51 -20.09
C GLY A 99 2.33 -3.73 -19.51
N THR A 100 1.13 -4.32 -19.42
CA THR A 100 -0.01 -3.70 -18.72
C THR A 100 0.36 -3.44 -17.26
N VAL A 101 -0.06 -2.29 -16.77
CA VAL A 101 0.19 -1.82 -15.41
C VAL A 101 -1.07 -1.97 -14.57
N LEU A 102 -0.90 -2.44 -13.33
CA LEU A 102 -1.92 -2.43 -12.30
C LEU A 102 -1.38 -1.66 -11.10
N VAL A 103 -2.13 -0.67 -10.64
CA VAL A 103 -1.84 0.09 -9.43
C VAL A 103 -2.95 -0.14 -8.43
N LEU A 104 -2.60 -0.57 -7.23
CA LEU A 104 -3.52 -0.71 -6.11
C LEU A 104 -3.22 0.38 -5.09
N THR A 105 -4.25 1.09 -4.66
CA THR A 105 -4.19 1.85 -3.41
C THR A 105 -4.68 0.97 -2.29
N ALA A 106 -3.92 0.93 -1.21
CA ALA A 106 -4.23 0.12 -0.05
C ALA A 106 -4.13 0.97 1.22
N LYS A 107 -5.07 0.71 2.13
CA LYS A 107 -5.17 1.36 3.42
C LYS A 107 -4.72 0.38 4.50
N SER A 108 -3.72 0.77 5.29
CA SER A 108 -3.32 0.03 6.48
C SER A 108 -4.45 0.01 7.50
N GLU A 109 -4.56 -1.12 8.21
CA GLU A 109 -5.44 -1.25 9.37
C GLU A 109 -5.11 -0.19 10.44
N ASP A 110 -3.81 0.05 10.67
CA ASP A 110 -3.33 1.09 11.57
C ASP A 110 -3.22 2.45 10.87
N GLU A 111 -3.71 3.51 11.52
CA GLU A 111 -3.76 4.88 10.94
C GLU A 111 -2.37 5.46 10.64
N ASP A 112 -1.35 5.02 11.35
CA ASP A 112 0.04 5.44 11.15
C ASP A 112 0.76 4.68 10.02
N GLY A 113 0.10 3.69 9.42
CA GLY A 113 0.65 2.87 8.34
C GLY A 113 1.63 1.81 8.80
N SER A 114 1.66 1.47 10.09
CA SER A 114 2.60 0.49 10.64
C SER A 114 2.16 -0.97 10.48
N SER A 115 0.87 -1.23 10.25
CA SER A 115 0.34 -2.58 10.02
C SER A 115 0.82 -3.15 8.67
N SER A 116 1.09 -4.45 8.67
CA SER A 116 1.25 -5.23 7.43
C SER A 116 -0.09 -5.59 6.79
N ASP A 117 -1.19 -5.43 7.52
CA ASP A 117 -2.53 -5.82 7.11
C ASP A 117 -3.23 -4.62 6.48
N PHE A 118 -3.90 -4.87 5.37
CA PHE A 118 -4.38 -3.78 4.52
C PHE A 118 -5.62 -4.13 3.70
N GLU A 119 -6.46 -3.14 3.49
CA GLU A 119 -7.60 -3.22 2.58
C GLU A 119 -7.27 -2.47 1.29
N VAL A 120 -7.51 -3.09 0.13
CA VAL A 120 -7.41 -2.40 -1.16
C VAL A 120 -8.59 -1.43 -1.31
N THR A 121 -8.31 -0.13 -1.44
CA THR A 121 -9.35 0.90 -1.50
C THR A 121 -9.70 1.35 -2.91
N ASP A 122 -8.77 1.20 -3.85
CA ASP A 122 -9.01 1.41 -5.27
C ASP A 122 -7.99 0.66 -6.13
N ALA A 123 -8.30 0.53 -7.41
CA ALA A 123 -7.44 -0.13 -8.38
C ALA A 123 -7.51 0.57 -9.74
N LEU A 124 -6.34 0.80 -10.34
CA LEU A 124 -6.19 1.36 -11.68
C LEU A 124 -5.45 0.37 -12.56
N THR A 125 -6.04 0.05 -13.72
CA THR A 125 -5.34 -0.56 -14.84
C THR A 125 -4.94 0.51 -15.84
N ALA A 126 -3.74 0.36 -16.41
CA ALA A 126 -3.28 1.17 -17.51
C ALA A 126 -2.62 0.29 -18.56
N ASP A 127 -2.88 0.59 -19.83
CA ASP A 127 -2.21 -0.06 -20.94
C ASP A 127 -0.69 0.07 -20.80
N LYS A 128 0.01 -0.81 -21.52
CA LYS A 128 1.45 -0.71 -21.70
C LYS A 128 1.88 0.72 -22.03
N PRO A 129 2.86 1.30 -21.29
CA PRO A 129 3.40 2.62 -21.60
C PRO A 129 3.84 2.73 -23.07
N HIS A 130 3.60 3.89 -23.66
CA HIS A 130 4.00 4.18 -25.02
C HIS A 130 5.52 4.07 -25.16
N LYS A 131 5.98 3.74 -26.38
CA LYS A 131 7.40 3.63 -26.67
C LYS A 131 8.16 4.90 -26.23
N GLY A 132 9.16 4.72 -25.37
CA GLY A 132 9.97 5.80 -24.81
C GLY A 132 9.40 6.45 -23.54
N TYR A 133 8.26 5.97 -23.04
CA TYR A 133 7.68 6.34 -21.76
C TYR A 133 7.76 5.16 -20.77
N THR A 134 7.70 5.50 -19.49
CA THR A 134 7.57 4.54 -18.38
C THR A 134 6.38 4.93 -17.52
N PHE A 135 5.81 3.98 -16.79
CA PHE A 135 4.86 4.28 -15.72
C PHE A 135 5.62 4.53 -14.42
N SER A 136 5.25 5.58 -13.69
CA SER A 136 5.82 5.90 -12.37
C SER A 136 4.71 6.20 -11.38
N THR A 137 4.82 5.64 -10.18
CA THR A 137 4.01 6.00 -9.00
C THR A 137 4.70 7.02 -8.09
N ALA A 138 5.90 7.47 -8.47
CA ALA A 138 6.68 8.44 -7.71
C ALA A 138 6.59 9.82 -8.38
N CYS A 139 5.40 10.42 -8.35
CA CYS A 139 5.17 11.73 -8.93
C CYS A 139 4.60 12.73 -7.92
N ILE A 140 4.93 14.00 -8.16
CA ILE A 140 4.47 15.14 -7.38
C ILE A 140 3.88 16.22 -8.29
N LYS A 141 3.10 17.15 -7.72
CA LYS A 141 2.49 18.24 -8.48
C LYS A 141 2.69 19.59 -7.81
N GLY A 142 3.27 20.54 -8.53
CA GLY A 142 3.56 21.87 -7.99
C GLY A 142 4.52 21.80 -6.80
N GLU A 143 4.12 22.39 -5.67
CA GLU A 143 4.89 22.40 -4.41
C GLU A 143 4.45 21.29 -3.43
N ASP A 144 3.51 20.43 -3.85
CA ASP A 144 3.10 19.28 -3.05
C ASP A 144 4.15 18.17 -3.17
N PHE A 145 4.93 17.95 -2.11
CA PHE A 145 5.97 16.92 -2.08
C PHE A 145 5.43 15.52 -1.74
N THR A 146 4.12 15.37 -1.60
CA THR A 146 3.48 14.07 -1.38
C THR A 146 3.49 13.28 -2.68
N LEU A 147 4.00 12.05 -2.66
CA LEU A 147 4.04 11.13 -3.81
C LEU A 147 2.66 10.51 -4.10
N ARG A 148 1.63 11.35 -4.17
CA ARG A 148 0.24 10.96 -4.42
C ARG A 148 -0.18 11.06 -5.88
N TYR A 149 0.75 11.36 -6.77
CA TYR A 149 0.51 11.36 -8.21
C TYR A 149 1.26 10.20 -8.85
N MET A 150 0.70 9.73 -9.96
CA MET A 150 1.32 8.73 -10.82
C MET A 150 1.17 9.17 -12.28
N GLY A 151 2.01 8.63 -13.16
CA GLY A 151 1.96 9.06 -14.55
C GLY A 151 2.76 8.20 -15.50
N GLU A 152 2.31 8.23 -16.75
CA GLU A 152 3.07 7.76 -17.89
C GLU A 152 3.99 8.89 -18.36
N VAL A 153 5.29 8.74 -18.13
CA VAL A 153 6.27 9.83 -18.16
C VAL A 153 7.53 9.47 -18.95
N SER A 154 8.15 10.46 -19.56
CA SER A 154 9.47 10.36 -20.18
C SER A 154 10.31 11.59 -19.86
N GLY A 155 11.63 11.45 -20.01
CA GLY A 155 12.59 12.52 -19.84
C GLY A 155 13.98 12.06 -20.26
N LYS A 156 14.99 12.87 -19.94
CA LYS A 156 16.38 12.49 -20.18
C LYS A 156 16.92 11.81 -18.92
N ASP A 157 17.75 10.78 -19.11
CA ASP A 157 18.37 10.06 -17.99
C ASP A 157 19.22 10.96 -17.07
N ALA A 158 19.72 12.08 -17.58
CA ALA A 158 20.49 13.06 -16.81
C ALA A 158 19.64 14.03 -15.97
N ASP A 159 18.30 13.97 -16.06
CA ASP A 159 17.41 14.81 -15.28
C ASP A 159 16.84 14.02 -14.10
N GLU A 160 16.90 14.54 -12.88
CA GLU A 160 16.27 13.93 -11.69
C GLU A 160 14.74 13.84 -11.83
N TRP A 161 14.14 14.85 -12.46
CA TRP A 161 12.69 14.99 -12.59
C TRP A 161 12.27 14.97 -14.04
N TRP A 162 11.41 14.03 -14.39
CA TRP A 162 10.80 13.93 -15.71
C TRP A 162 9.43 14.62 -15.74
N THR A 163 9.16 15.35 -16.81
CA THR A 163 7.99 16.25 -16.92
C THR A 163 7.19 16.06 -18.21
N ASN A 164 7.65 15.24 -19.14
CA ASN A 164 6.89 14.91 -20.34
C ASN A 164 5.92 13.76 -20.01
N LEU A 165 4.71 14.10 -19.58
CA LEU A 165 3.66 13.15 -19.25
C LEU A 165 2.61 13.03 -20.37
N ARG A 166 2.16 11.81 -20.63
CA ARG A 166 0.97 11.54 -21.47
C ARG A 166 -0.30 11.44 -20.66
N ASN A 167 -0.23 10.70 -19.56
CA ASN A 167 -1.32 10.45 -18.66
C ASN A 167 -0.86 10.71 -17.23
N ALA A 168 -1.78 11.17 -16.39
CA ALA A 168 -1.52 11.40 -14.97
C ALA A 168 -2.77 11.05 -14.16
N TRP A 169 -2.54 10.53 -12.97
CA TRP A 169 -3.57 10.23 -11.99
C TRP A 169 -3.16 10.74 -10.62
N GLU A 170 -4.16 10.99 -9.78
CA GLU A 170 -4.01 11.43 -8.40
C GLU A 170 -4.70 10.43 -7.47
N ILE A 171 -4.06 10.17 -6.34
CA ILE A 171 -4.62 9.45 -5.20
C ILE A 171 -5.16 10.48 -4.22
N ASP A 172 -6.47 10.41 -3.96
CA ASP A 172 -7.08 11.18 -2.88
C ASP A 172 -6.61 10.63 -1.52
N VAL A 173 -5.93 11.46 -0.73
CA VAL A 173 -5.30 11.03 0.53
C VAL A 173 -6.28 10.80 1.68
N GLN A 174 -7.57 11.09 1.49
CA GLN A 174 -8.61 10.84 2.49
C GLN A 174 -9.32 9.50 2.23
N THR A 175 -9.42 9.10 0.97
CA THR A 175 -10.22 7.96 0.52
C THR A 175 -9.38 6.85 -0.12
N GLY A 176 -8.17 7.16 -0.58
CA GLY A 176 -7.34 6.29 -1.38
C GLY A 176 -7.83 6.14 -2.83
N LYS A 177 -8.83 6.91 -3.26
CA LYS A 177 -9.38 6.78 -4.62
C LYS A 177 -8.44 7.34 -5.67
N ILE A 178 -8.34 6.63 -6.80
CA ILE A 178 -7.53 7.01 -7.94
C ILE A 178 -8.41 7.73 -8.96
N SER A 179 -7.96 8.89 -9.44
CA SER A 179 -8.68 9.64 -10.47
C SER A 179 -7.73 10.23 -11.51
N SER A 180 -8.19 10.30 -12.76
CA SER A 180 -7.42 10.94 -13.84
C SER A 180 -7.34 12.45 -13.63
N VAL A 181 -6.15 13.03 -13.86
CA VAL A 181 -5.91 14.48 -13.71
C VAL A 181 -5.18 15.07 -14.91
N ASN A 182 -5.21 16.39 -15.03
CA ASN A 182 -4.38 17.07 -16.03
C ASN A 182 -2.89 16.94 -15.69
N THR A 183 -2.07 16.65 -16.71
CA THR A 183 -0.63 16.45 -16.61
C THR A 183 0.16 17.71 -16.24
N ARG A 184 -0.42 18.90 -16.40
CA ARG A 184 0.28 20.18 -16.15
C ARG A 184 0.74 20.26 -14.70
N GLY A 185 2.04 20.50 -14.55
CA GLY A 185 2.69 20.69 -13.25
C GLY A 185 2.99 19.39 -12.50
N VAL A 186 2.61 18.23 -13.06
CA VAL A 186 3.05 16.92 -12.56
C VAL A 186 4.47 16.67 -13.04
N LYS A 187 5.30 16.12 -12.15
CA LYS A 187 6.64 15.62 -12.46
C LYS A 187 6.89 14.34 -11.70
N CYS A 188 7.61 13.42 -12.31
CA CYS A 188 7.92 12.12 -11.73
C CYS A 188 9.42 11.97 -11.54
N THR A 189 9.84 11.30 -10.48
CA THR A 189 11.26 10.99 -10.28
C THR A 189 11.73 10.08 -11.41
N ASN A 190 12.90 10.40 -11.96
CA ASN A 190 13.58 9.55 -12.90
C ASN A 190 13.99 8.24 -12.21
N PRO A 191 13.54 7.06 -12.69
CA PRO A 191 13.87 5.79 -12.08
C PRO A 191 15.37 5.43 -12.15
N ASN A 192 16.14 6.12 -12.98
CA ASN A 192 17.57 5.89 -13.21
C ASN A 192 18.49 6.92 -12.52
N TRP A 193 17.94 7.88 -11.75
CA TRP A 193 18.71 8.94 -11.10
C TRP A 193 19.49 8.45 -9.87
#